data_AF-A0A972L770-F1
#
_entry.id   AF-A0A972L770-F1
#
_cell.length_a   1.000
_cell.length_b   1.000
_cell.length_c   1.000
_cell.angle_alpha   90.00
_cell.angle_beta   90.00
_cell.angle_gamma   90.00
#
_symmetry.space_group_name_H-M   'P 1'
#
loop_
_entity.id
_entity.type
_entity.pdbx_description
1 polymer ?
#
loop_
_entity_poly.entity_id
_entity_poly.type
_entity_poly.pdbx_seq_one_letter_code
_entity_poly.pdbx_strand_id
1 'polypeptide(L)'
;MADEKKMTLEEVNQYMQEKCGFVPRMFKIINTVTPEPGRTFADFYASIFGEGALSKSVKELMFMSGGVAYCSPRCIIHVVPAINAGATSEQVFEAASVGMILAGFVPNGPGIPYAFEYALKCIDIDTKFRKGEEWEYLPPPKFDHGIY
;
A
#
# COMPACT_ATOMS: atom_id res chain seq x y z
N MET A 1 0.93 28.72 -23.05
CA MET A 1 1.61 28.06 -21.92
C MET A 1 2.59 27.09 -22.54
N ALA A 2 3.84 27.06 -22.10
CA ALA A 2 4.84 26.18 -22.69
C ALA A 2 4.34 24.73 -22.62
N ASP A 3 4.47 24.01 -23.73
CA ASP A 3 4.13 22.60 -23.85
C ASP A 3 5.11 21.83 -22.96
N GLU A 4 4.76 21.64 -21.68
CA GLU A 4 5.57 20.82 -20.78
C GLU A 4 5.64 19.43 -21.38
N LYS A 5 6.86 18.99 -21.71
CA LYS A 5 7.11 17.64 -22.22
C LYS A 5 6.46 16.64 -21.26
N LYS A 6 5.40 15.98 -21.73
CA LYS A 6 4.72 14.93 -20.96
C LYS A 6 5.70 13.79 -20.69
N MET A 7 5.68 13.30 -19.46
CA MET A 7 6.51 12.17 -19.05
C MET A 7 6.20 10.94 -19.92
N THR A 8 7.21 10.13 -20.24
CA THR A 8 6.97 8.79 -20.81
C THR A 8 6.37 7.86 -19.75
N LEU A 9 5.91 6.68 -20.18
CA LEU A 9 5.43 5.62 -19.27
C LEU A 9 6.52 5.23 -18.25
N GLU A 10 7.75 5.09 -18.71
CA GLU A 10 8.91 4.74 -17.87
C GLU A 10 9.21 5.87 -16.88
N GLU A 11 9.23 7.11 -17.36
CA GLU A 11 9.48 8.29 -16.52
C GLU A 11 8.42 8.41 -15.42
N VAL A 12 7.12 8.27 -15.73
CA VAL A 12 6.06 8.37 -14.70
C VAL A 12 6.09 7.19 -13.74
N ASN A 13 6.33 5.97 -14.21
CA ASN A 13 6.43 4.80 -13.33
C ASN A 13 7.62 4.93 -12.38
N GLN A 14 8.77 5.42 -12.86
CA GLN A 14 9.93 5.70 -12.01
C GLN A 14 9.62 6.81 -11.00
N TYR A 15 8.91 7.86 -11.41
CA TYR A 15 8.49 8.94 -10.52
C TYR A 15 7.58 8.45 -9.40
N MET A 16 6.60 7.61 -9.73
CA MET A 16 5.74 6.97 -8.74
C MET A 16 6.54 6.04 -7.82
N GLN A 17 7.51 5.29 -8.34
CA GLN A 17 8.38 4.44 -7.53
C GLN A 17 9.17 5.27 -6.51
N GLU A 18 9.70 6.44 -6.90
CA GLU A 18 10.42 7.35 -6.00
C GLU A 18 9.50 7.92 -4.90
N LYS A 19 8.35 8.48 -5.30
CA LYS A 19 7.46 9.19 -4.37
C LYS A 19 6.64 8.24 -3.50
N CYS A 20 6.04 7.22 -4.11
CA CYS A 20 5.14 6.28 -3.45
C CYS A 20 5.86 5.05 -2.90
N GLY A 21 7.09 4.74 -3.33
CA GLY A 21 7.79 3.50 -2.96
C GLY A 21 7.34 2.26 -3.74
N PHE A 22 6.36 2.39 -4.62
CA PHE A 22 5.89 1.37 -5.55
C PHE A 22 5.04 2.01 -6.67
N VAL A 23 4.78 1.28 -7.75
CA VAL A 23 3.76 1.67 -8.74
C VAL A 23 2.45 0.91 -8.45
N PRO A 24 1.38 1.58 -7.98
CA PRO A 24 0.14 0.91 -7.67
C PRO A 24 -0.48 0.25 -8.91
N ARG A 25 -1.16 -0.90 -8.72
CA ARG A 25 -1.66 -1.72 -9.83
C ARG A 25 -2.57 -0.95 -10.80
N MET A 26 -3.42 -0.05 -10.30
CA MET A 26 -4.26 0.78 -11.16
C MET A 26 -3.45 1.73 -12.06
N PHE A 27 -2.32 2.24 -11.56
CA PHE A 27 -1.46 3.15 -12.33
C PHE A 27 -0.56 2.42 -13.33
N LYS A 28 -0.25 1.14 -13.11
CA LYS A 28 0.38 0.31 -14.16
C LYS A 28 -0.45 0.26 -15.45
N ILE A 29 -1.77 0.46 -15.37
CA ILE A 29 -2.68 0.54 -16.52
C ILE A 29 -2.87 1.99 -16.94
N ILE A 30 -3.26 2.88 -16.02
CA ILE A 30 -3.59 4.28 -16.36
C ILE A 30 -2.39 4.99 -17.01
N ASN A 31 -1.17 4.73 -16.55
CA ASN A 31 0.04 5.36 -17.07
C ASN A 31 0.35 4.96 -18.52
N THR A 32 -0.16 3.83 -19.03
CA THR A 32 0.00 3.46 -20.45
C THR A 32 -0.90 4.28 -21.36
N VAL A 33 -1.97 4.88 -20.81
CA VAL A 33 -2.90 5.76 -21.51
C VAL A 33 -2.47 7.22 -21.38
N THR A 34 -2.13 7.66 -20.16
CA THR A 34 -1.64 9.02 -19.89
C THR A 34 -0.83 9.08 -18.59
N PRO A 35 0.31 9.80 -18.55
CA PRO A 35 1.17 9.90 -17.36
C PRO A 35 0.63 10.87 -16.30
N GLU A 36 -0.25 11.81 -16.67
CA GLU A 36 -0.65 12.93 -15.82
C GLU A 36 -1.32 12.51 -14.50
N PRO A 37 -2.25 11.53 -14.48
CA PRO A 37 -2.86 11.06 -13.24
C PRO A 37 -1.84 10.40 -12.31
N GLY A 38 -0.89 9.62 -12.85
CA GLY A 38 0.15 8.96 -12.07
C GLY A 38 1.09 9.95 -11.39
N ARG A 39 1.53 10.97 -12.12
CA ARG A 39 2.32 12.08 -11.57
C ARG A 39 1.56 12.82 -10.47
N THR A 40 0.33 13.25 -10.75
CA THR A 40 -0.49 14.02 -9.81
C THR A 40 -0.78 13.22 -8.53
N PHE A 41 -1.06 11.92 -8.66
CA PHE A 41 -1.23 11.05 -7.51
C PHE A 41 0.06 10.90 -6.70
N ALA A 42 1.21 10.76 -7.35
CA ALA A 42 2.50 10.68 -6.68
C ALA A 42 2.82 11.95 -5.86
N ASP A 43 2.50 13.12 -6.40
CA ASP A 43 2.64 14.40 -5.69
C ASP A 43 1.73 14.46 -4.45
N PHE A 44 0.45 14.13 -4.62
CA PHE A 44 -0.50 14.06 -3.51
C PHE A 44 -0.05 13.06 -2.45
N TYR A 45 0.34 11.86 -2.85
CA TYR A 45 0.83 10.81 -1.97
C TYR A 45 2.03 11.30 -1.15
N ALA A 46 3.02 11.91 -1.80
CA ALA A 46 4.22 12.42 -1.13
C ALA A 46 3.91 13.56 -0.15
N SER A 47 2.89 14.39 -0.44
CA SER A 47 2.47 15.46 0.47
C SER A 47 1.92 14.94 1.81
N ILE A 48 1.37 13.72 1.82
CA ILE A 48 0.81 13.07 3.01
C ILE A 48 1.84 12.17 3.68
N PHE A 49 2.41 11.23 2.91
CA PHE A 49 3.28 10.16 3.40
C PHE A 49 4.77 10.53 3.42
N GLY A 50 5.17 11.65 2.83
CA GLY A 50 6.56 12.11 2.87
C GLY A 50 7.06 12.41 4.28
N GLU A 51 8.37 12.65 4.41
CA GLU A 51 9.00 12.99 5.69
C GLU A 51 8.38 14.23 6.35
N GLY A 52 8.37 14.23 7.69
CA GLY A 52 7.84 15.33 8.49
C GLY A 52 8.02 15.07 9.98
N ALA A 53 7.09 15.55 10.82
CA ALA A 53 7.12 15.28 12.26
C ALA A 53 7.04 13.77 12.59
N LEU A 54 6.37 13.00 11.73
CA LEU A 54 6.47 11.54 11.67
C LEU A 54 7.26 11.17 10.42
N SER A 55 8.12 10.17 10.53
CA SER A 55 8.85 9.65 9.37
C SER A 55 7.90 9.01 8.36
N LYS A 56 8.33 8.89 7.10
CA LYS A 56 7.56 8.15 6.08
C LYS A 56 7.26 6.73 6.55
N SER A 57 8.28 6.02 7.05
CA SER A 57 8.11 4.65 7.55
C SER A 57 7.00 4.53 8.60
N VAL A 58 6.93 5.45 9.56
CA VAL A 58 5.88 5.47 10.59
C VAL A 58 4.50 5.69 9.97
N LYS A 59 4.36 6.66 9.06
CA LYS A 59 3.07 6.95 8.40
C LYS A 59 2.57 5.77 7.57
N GLU A 60 3.47 5.12 6.84
CA GLU A 60 3.17 3.93 6.04
C GLU A 60 2.72 2.76 6.93
N LEU A 61 3.41 2.51 8.04
CA LEU A 61 3.01 1.49 9.03
C LEU A 61 1.65 1.79 9.68
N MET A 62 1.37 3.06 10.00
CA MET A 62 0.08 3.48 10.53
C MET A 62 -1.06 3.18 9.54
N PHE A 63 -0.86 3.52 8.27
CA PHE A 63 -1.87 3.26 7.24
C PHE A 63 -2.04 1.77 6.95
N MET A 64 -0.94 1.01 6.92
CA MET A 64 -0.96 -0.45 6.83
C MET A 64 -1.75 -1.07 7.99
N SER A 65 -1.53 -0.62 9.22
CA SER A 65 -2.26 -1.05 10.42
C SER A 65 -3.77 -0.79 10.31
N GLY A 66 -4.16 0.38 9.80
CA GLY A 66 -5.56 0.66 9.45
C GLY A 66 -6.10 -0.27 8.37
N GLY A 67 -5.28 -0.61 7.36
CA GLY A 67 -5.61 -1.60 6.35
C GLY A 67 -5.90 -2.99 6.91
N VAL A 68 -5.13 -3.42 7.93
CA VAL A 68 -5.39 -4.65 8.68
C VAL A 68 -6.72 -4.55 9.43
N ALA A 69 -6.95 -3.45 10.16
CA ALA A 69 -8.17 -3.25 10.94
C ALA A 69 -9.44 -3.26 10.08
N TYR A 70 -9.34 -2.74 8.85
CA TYR A 70 -10.44 -2.71 7.87
C TYR A 70 -10.51 -3.94 6.96
N CYS A 71 -9.63 -4.94 7.14
CA CYS A 71 -9.52 -6.09 6.25
C CYS A 71 -9.43 -5.68 4.77
N SER A 72 -8.63 -4.64 4.48
CA SER A 72 -8.48 -4.10 3.13
C SER A 72 -7.19 -4.63 2.49
N PRO A 73 -7.27 -5.57 1.53
CA PRO A 73 -6.08 -6.08 0.86
C PRO A 73 -5.35 -4.95 0.13
N ARG A 74 -6.11 -3.98 -0.40
CA ARG A 74 -5.58 -2.81 -1.12
C ARG A 74 -4.86 -1.80 -0.23
N CYS A 75 -5.04 -1.85 1.09
CA CYS A 75 -4.38 -0.97 2.04
C CYS A 75 -3.21 -1.65 2.75
N ILE A 76 -3.25 -2.96 2.98
CA ILE A 76 -2.11 -3.68 3.60
C ILE A 76 -0.84 -3.69 2.72
N ILE A 77 -0.98 -3.37 1.42
CA ILE A 77 0.15 -3.18 0.50
C ILE A 77 1.14 -2.13 0.98
N HIS A 78 0.73 -1.21 1.86
CA HIS A 78 1.59 -0.20 2.48
C HIS A 78 2.75 -0.79 3.31
N VAL A 79 2.75 -2.10 3.57
CA VAL A 79 3.94 -2.82 4.03
C VAL A 79 5.15 -2.60 3.09
N VAL A 80 4.95 -2.57 1.77
CA VAL A 80 6.03 -2.39 0.78
C VAL A 80 6.69 -0.99 0.86
N PRO A 81 5.95 0.13 0.76
CA PRO A 81 6.55 1.44 0.92
C PRO A 81 7.09 1.69 2.34
N ALA A 82 6.52 1.05 3.38
CA ALA A 82 7.10 1.09 4.73
C ALA A 82 8.50 0.45 4.77
N ILE A 83 8.65 -0.75 4.21
CA ILE A 83 9.95 -1.45 4.11
C ILE A 83 10.94 -0.64 3.28
N ASN A 84 10.52 -0.11 2.13
CA ASN A 84 11.36 0.73 1.29
C ASN A 84 11.77 2.05 1.98
N ALA A 85 10.96 2.52 2.94
CA ALA A 85 11.29 3.65 3.81
C ALA A 85 12.08 3.26 5.07
N GLY A 86 12.54 2.00 5.19
CA GLY A 86 13.42 1.53 6.26
C GLY A 86 12.73 0.89 7.45
N ALA A 87 11.43 0.57 7.37
CA ALA A 87 10.78 -0.22 8.41
C ALA A 87 11.43 -1.62 8.54
N THR A 88 11.61 -2.06 9.78
CA THR A 88 12.08 -3.42 10.13
C THR A 88 10.92 -4.41 10.11
N SER A 89 11.23 -5.72 10.02
CA SER A 89 10.22 -6.78 10.12
C SER A 89 9.52 -6.77 11.48
N GLU A 90 10.24 -6.42 12.55
CA GLU A 90 9.70 -6.27 13.90
C GLU A 90 8.68 -5.12 13.97
N GLN A 91 8.97 -3.98 13.34
CA GLN A 91 8.03 -2.86 13.24
C GLN A 91 6.79 -3.21 12.41
N VAL A 92 6.95 -3.97 11.32
CA VAL A 92 5.82 -4.47 10.53
C VAL A 92 4.95 -5.41 11.38
N PHE A 93 5.57 -6.34 12.11
CA PHE A 93 4.89 -7.27 13.01
C PHE A 93 4.09 -6.52 14.09
N GLU A 94 4.70 -5.56 14.79
CA GLU A 94 4.02 -4.80 15.83
C GLU A 94 2.86 -3.97 15.28
N ALA A 95 3.07 -3.26 14.15
CA ALA A 95 2.02 -2.45 13.53
C ALA A 95 0.84 -3.30 13.01
N ALA A 96 1.12 -4.46 12.42
CA ALA A 96 0.09 -5.41 11.99
C ALA A 96 -0.68 -5.99 13.19
N SER A 97 0.01 -6.30 14.29
CA SER A 97 -0.59 -6.78 15.53
C SER A 97 -1.51 -5.74 16.17
N VAL A 98 -1.11 -4.47 16.17
CA VAL A 98 -1.98 -3.36 16.60
C VAL A 98 -3.20 -3.26 15.69
N GLY A 99 -3.02 -3.36 14.37
CA GLY A 99 -4.11 -3.30 13.39
C GLY A 99 -5.16 -4.40 13.61
N MET A 100 -4.70 -5.61 13.92
CA MET A 100 -5.55 -6.73 14.28
C MET A 100 -6.41 -6.42 15.52
N ILE A 101 -5.82 -5.83 16.57
CA ILE A 101 -6.56 -5.45 17.78
C ILE A 101 -7.50 -4.27 17.51
N LEU A 102 -7.10 -3.31 16.66
CA LEU A 102 -7.93 -2.17 16.26
C LEU A 102 -9.21 -2.56 15.53
N ALA A 103 -9.24 -3.73 14.87
CA ALA A 103 -10.47 -4.27 14.28
C ALA A 103 -11.59 -4.46 15.32
N GLY A 104 -11.21 -4.65 16.60
CA GLY A 104 -12.12 -4.69 17.73
C GLY A 104 -13.27 -5.69 17.58
N PHE A 105 -14.39 -5.40 18.23
CA PHE A 105 -15.66 -6.12 18.06
C PHE A 105 -16.77 -5.11 17.75
N VAL A 106 -16.61 -4.38 16.65
CA VAL A 106 -17.57 -3.37 16.20
C VAL A 106 -18.75 -4.05 15.48
N PRO A 107 -20.00 -3.64 15.70
CA PRO A 107 -21.13 -4.14 14.92
C PRO A 107 -20.91 -3.98 13.41
N ASN A 108 -21.08 -5.06 12.64
CA ASN A 108 -20.79 -5.13 11.20
C ASN A 108 -19.32 -4.85 10.81
N GLY A 109 -18.41 -4.80 11.78
CA GLY A 109 -16.98 -4.73 11.54
C GLY A 109 -16.41 -6.12 11.22
N PRO A 110 -15.21 -6.19 10.62
CA PRO A 110 -14.55 -7.46 10.35
C PRO A 110 -14.25 -8.21 11.64
N GLY A 111 -13.84 -7.52 12.71
CA GLY A 111 -13.50 -8.12 13.99
C GLY A 111 -12.12 -8.77 14.03
N ILE A 112 -11.59 -8.96 15.24
CA ILE A 112 -10.23 -9.49 15.49
C ILE A 112 -9.94 -10.80 14.72
N PRO A 113 -10.82 -11.84 14.70
CA PRO A 113 -10.50 -13.11 14.05
C PRO A 113 -10.21 -12.99 12.55
N TYR A 114 -10.91 -12.09 11.85
CA TYR A 114 -10.71 -11.88 10.43
C TYR A 114 -9.53 -10.95 10.14
N ALA A 115 -9.33 -9.92 10.97
CA ALA A 115 -8.17 -9.04 10.84
C ALA A 115 -6.84 -9.78 11.08
N PHE A 116 -6.83 -10.87 11.84
CA PHE A 116 -5.66 -11.74 12.00
C PHE A 116 -5.12 -12.26 10.65
N GLU A 117 -5.99 -12.63 9.71
CA GLU A 117 -5.57 -13.08 8.37
C GLU A 117 -4.83 -11.98 7.61
N TYR A 118 -5.28 -10.73 7.74
CA TYR A 118 -4.65 -9.56 7.14
C TYR A 118 -3.32 -9.20 7.82
N ALA A 119 -3.23 -9.36 9.14
CA ALA A 119 -1.97 -9.20 9.86
C ALA A 119 -0.93 -10.23 9.40
N LEU A 120 -1.32 -11.51 9.31
CA LEU A 120 -0.46 -12.58 8.80
C LEU A 120 -0.04 -12.30 7.34
N LYS A 121 -0.96 -11.78 6.52
CA LYS A 121 -0.67 -11.42 5.14
C LYS A 121 0.39 -10.31 5.02
N CYS A 122 0.39 -9.33 5.92
CA CYS A 122 1.45 -8.30 5.97
C CYS A 122 2.83 -8.93 6.21
N ILE A 123 2.92 -9.89 7.14
CA ILE A 123 4.16 -10.59 7.47
C ILE A 123 4.64 -11.48 6.30
N ASP A 124 3.70 -12.15 5.61
CA ASP A 124 3.99 -12.93 4.39
C ASP A 124 4.55 -12.04 3.28
N ILE A 125 3.94 -10.87 3.04
CA ILE A 125 4.42 -9.90 2.05
C ILE A 125 5.81 -9.38 2.42
N ASP A 126 6.04 -8.97 3.68
CA ASP A 126 7.35 -8.51 4.15
C ASP A 126 8.43 -9.57 3.90
N THR A 127 8.16 -10.82 4.31
CA THR A 127 9.11 -11.93 4.16
C THR A 127 9.45 -12.19 2.69
N LYS A 128 8.43 -12.29 1.83
CA LYS A 128 8.62 -12.59 0.40
C LYS A 128 9.28 -11.43 -0.33
N PHE A 129 8.82 -10.20 -0.07
CA PHE A 129 9.38 -8.99 -0.68
C PHE A 129 10.88 -8.87 -0.41
N ARG A 130 11.32 -9.07 0.84
CA ARG A 130 12.75 -9.02 1.20
C ARG A 130 13.59 -10.11 0.54
N LYS A 131 13.00 -11.28 0.28
CA LYS A 131 13.68 -12.38 -0.42
C LYS A 131 13.65 -12.23 -1.95
N GLY A 132 12.96 -11.22 -2.48
CA GLY A 132 12.74 -11.07 -3.91
C GLY A 132 11.82 -12.16 -4.50
N GLU A 133 11.03 -12.82 -3.65
CA GLU A 133 10.04 -13.81 -4.06
C GLU A 133 8.79 -13.12 -4.60
N GLU A 134 8.02 -13.81 -5.44
CA GLU A 134 6.69 -13.35 -5.85
C GLU A 134 5.76 -13.26 -4.63
N TRP A 135 5.01 -12.17 -4.52
CA TRP A 135 4.03 -11.94 -3.48
C TRP A 135 2.78 -11.30 -4.09
N GLU A 136 1.63 -11.55 -3.46
CA GLU A 136 0.35 -11.01 -3.89
C GLU A 136 -0.45 -10.61 -2.65
N TYR A 137 -1.02 -9.41 -2.68
CA TYR A 137 -1.81 -8.82 -1.60
C TYR A 137 -3.31 -8.92 -1.86
N LEU A 138 -3.73 -9.13 -3.12
CA LEU A 138 -5.12 -9.30 -3.50
C LEU A 138 -5.55 -10.76 -3.50
N PRO A 139 -6.80 -11.07 -3.14
CA PRO A 139 -7.37 -12.35 -3.51
C PRO A 139 -7.44 -12.47 -5.05
N PRO A 140 -7.45 -13.71 -5.59
CA PRO A 140 -7.73 -13.93 -7.00
C PRO A 140 -9.03 -13.22 -7.41
N PRO A 141 -9.05 -12.52 -8.56
CA PRO A 141 -10.26 -11.85 -9.01
C PRO A 141 -11.37 -12.88 -9.21
N LYS A 142 -12.52 -12.62 -8.61
CA LYS A 142 -13.77 -13.33 -8.91
C LYS A 142 -14.53 -12.48 -9.92
N PHE A 143 -14.82 -13.07 -11.07
CA PHE A 143 -15.63 -12.45 -12.13
C PHE A 143 -17.04 -13.03 -12.08
N ASP A 144 -17.59 -13.18 -10.87
CA ASP A 144 -19.01 -13.33 -10.66
C ASP A 144 -19.57 -11.92 -10.46
N HIS A 145 -20.65 -11.55 -11.14
CA HIS A 145 -21.30 -10.25 -10.97
C HIS A 145 -22.03 -10.15 -9.59
N GLY A 146 -21.35 -10.55 -8.51
CA GLY A 146 -21.88 -10.73 -7.15
C GLY A 146 -21.76 -9.47 -6.29
N ILE A 147 -22.82 -9.26 -5.50
CA ILE A 147 -23.17 -8.06 -4.72
C ILE A 147 -22.04 -7.64 -3.76
N TYR A 148 -21.68 -6.35 -3.84
CA TYR A 148 -20.72 -5.66 -2.97
C TYR A 148 -21.16 -5.62 -1.52
#